data_AF-A0A380NZH3-F1
#
_entry.id   AF-A0A380NZH3-F1
#
_cell.length_a   1.000
_cell.length_b   1.000
_cell.length_c   1.000
_cell.angle_alpha   90.00
_cell.angle_beta   90.00
_cell.angle_gamma   90.00
#
_symmetry.space_group_name_H-M   'P 1'
#
loop_
_entity.id
_entity.type
_entity.pdbx_description
1 polymer ?
#
loop_
_entity_poly.entity_id
_entity_poly.type
_entity_poly.pdbx_seq_one_letter_code
_entity_poly.pdbx_strand_id
1 'polypeptide(L)'
;MVATSGFKRLPNGQHHVYMDDFDLPWDEYDPQKTPWAERPESINQVGSIYTIQGFDLNYAGVILGPPLEYDASTNHMVVNTADVTHREIYKKHPD
;
A
#
# COMPACT_ATOMS: atom_id res chain seq x y z
N MET A 1 -0.79 -4.63 9.14
CA MET A 1 -0.71 -3.28 8.52
C MET A 1 -1.34 -3.34 7.14
N VAL A 2 -1.74 -2.21 6.58
CA VAL A 2 -2.27 -2.12 5.20
C VAL A 2 -1.54 -1.03 4.43
N ALA A 3 -1.50 -1.14 3.10
CA ALA A 3 -0.85 -0.16 2.23
C ALA A 3 -1.81 0.41 1.19
N THR A 4 -1.59 1.68 0.83
CA THR A 4 -2.22 2.27 -0.37
C THR A 4 -1.63 1.66 -1.65
N SER A 5 -2.20 1.99 -2.80
CA SER A 5 -1.64 1.57 -4.09
C SER A 5 -0.33 2.29 -4.41
N GLY A 6 0.41 1.79 -5.41
CA GLY A 6 1.52 2.50 -6.02
C GLY A 6 2.90 1.85 -5.86
N PHE A 7 3.02 0.81 -5.03
CA PHE A 7 4.26 0.03 -4.90
C PHE A 7 4.54 -0.76 -6.19
N LYS A 8 5.77 -0.65 -6.67
CA LYS A 8 6.24 -1.32 -7.90
C LYS A 8 6.67 -2.74 -7.56
N ARG A 9 6.40 -3.70 -8.46
CA ARG A 9 6.96 -5.05 -8.36
C ARG A 9 8.49 -4.99 -8.43
N LEU A 10 9.15 -5.84 -7.66
CA LEU A 10 10.59 -6.00 -7.68
C LEU A 10 11.04 -6.64 -9.02
N PRO A 11 12.30 -6.44 -9.46
CA PRO A 11 12.80 -6.96 -10.74
C PRO A 11 12.69 -8.49 -10.90
N ASN A 12 12.68 -9.22 -9.79
CA ASN A 12 12.50 -10.67 -9.73
C ASN A 12 11.02 -11.11 -9.81
N GLY A 13 10.08 -10.18 -9.99
CA GLY A 13 8.65 -10.43 -10.08
C GLY A 13 7.90 -10.43 -8.74
N GLN A 14 8.62 -10.37 -7.62
CA GLN A 14 8.02 -10.33 -6.28
C GLN A 14 7.21 -9.06 -6.07
N HIS A 15 6.05 -9.20 -5.41
CA HIS A 15 5.15 -8.11 -5.09
C HIS A 15 5.25 -7.78 -3.60
N HIS A 16 6.12 -6.83 -3.27
CA HIS A 16 6.42 -6.44 -1.91
C HIS A 16 6.08 -4.97 -1.70
N VAL A 17 5.74 -4.64 -0.45
CA VAL A 17 5.69 -3.26 0.03
C VAL A 17 7.07 -2.93 0.55
N TYR A 18 7.88 -2.32 -0.32
CA TYR A 18 9.25 -1.91 -0.02
C TYR A 18 9.34 -0.39 0.14
N MET A 19 9.78 0.08 1.31
CA MET A 19 10.10 1.49 1.61
C MET A 19 11.22 1.55 2.63
N ASP A 20 12.28 2.30 2.32
CA ASP A 20 13.45 2.44 3.19
C ASP A 20 14.03 1.08 3.63
N ASP A 21 13.87 0.72 4.90
CA ASP A 21 14.27 -0.56 5.51
C ASP A 21 13.10 -1.51 5.79
N PHE A 22 11.88 -1.11 5.43
CA PHE A 22 10.68 -1.93 5.51
C PHE A 22 10.49 -2.73 4.22
N ASP A 23 10.38 -4.06 4.37
CA ASP A 23 10.14 -4.99 3.27
C ASP A 23 9.28 -6.15 3.74
N LEU A 24 8.02 -6.19 3.29
CA LEU A 24 7.12 -7.32 3.51
C LEU A 24 6.36 -7.66 2.22
N PRO A 25 6.05 -8.95 1.99
CA PRO A 25 5.21 -9.35 0.88
C PRO A 25 3.84 -8.67 0.97
N TRP A 26 3.37 -8.17 -0.17
CA TRP A 26 2.00 -7.66 -0.29
C TRP A 26 1.05 -8.87 -0.35
N ASP A 27 -0.12 -8.78 0.29
CA ASP A 27 -1.18 -9.78 0.19
C ASP A 27 -1.45 -10.10 -1.28
N GLU A 28 -1.26 -11.38 -1.63
CA GLU A 28 -1.66 -11.88 -2.93
C GLU A 28 -3.06 -12.50 -2.82
N TYR A 29 -3.78 -12.51 -3.94
CA TYR A 29 -5.08 -13.16 -3.99
C TYR A 29 -4.93 -14.65 -3.69
N ASP A 30 -5.45 -15.05 -2.54
CA ASP A 30 -5.38 -16.42 -2.05
C ASP A 30 -6.78 -16.84 -1.55
N PRO A 31 -7.53 -17.63 -2.36
CA PRO A 31 -8.92 -17.99 -2.09
C PRO A 31 -9.02 -19.09 -1.03
N GLN A 32 -8.61 -18.78 0.20
CA GLN A 32 -8.89 -19.62 1.35
C GLN A 32 -10.22 -19.27 2.00
N LYS A 33 -10.77 -20.24 2.74
CA LYS A 33 -12.02 -20.07 3.51
C LYS A 33 -11.89 -19.03 4.62
N THR A 34 -10.74 -18.98 5.29
CA THR A 34 -10.48 -17.99 6.33
C THR A 34 -10.10 -16.67 5.67
N PRO A 35 -10.72 -15.54 6.03
CA PRO A 35 -10.33 -14.25 5.50
C PRO A 35 -8.91 -13.85 5.90
N TRP A 36 -8.22 -13.11 5.05
CA TRP A 36 -6.80 -12.72 5.24
C TRP A 36 -6.52 -12.16 6.65
N ALA A 37 -7.32 -11.20 7.13
CA ALA A 37 -7.09 -10.52 8.40
C ALA A 37 -7.20 -11.43 9.64
N GLU A 38 -7.82 -12.60 9.52
CA GLU A 38 -7.97 -13.58 10.62
C GLU A 38 -6.89 -14.66 10.60
N ARG A 39 -6.05 -14.71 9.56
CA ARG A 39 -5.03 -15.76 9.42
C ARG A 39 -3.78 -15.40 10.24
N PRO A 40 -3.21 -16.33 11.03
CA PRO A 40 -2.01 -16.05 11.83
C PRO A 40 -0.80 -15.55 11.01
N GLU A 41 -0.65 -16.01 9.77
CA GLU A 41 0.43 -15.64 8.86
C GLU A 41 0.30 -14.22 8.28
N SER A 42 -0.90 -13.62 8.34
CA SER A 42 -1.15 -12.26 7.81
C SER A 42 -0.32 -11.18 8.47
N ILE A 43 0.19 -11.44 9.68
CA ILE A 43 1.10 -10.55 10.40
C ILE A 43 2.44 -10.33 9.65
N ASN A 44 2.84 -11.29 8.81
CA ASN A 44 4.06 -11.23 8.01
C ASN A 44 3.81 -10.67 6.60
N GLN A 45 2.65 -10.07 6.37
CA GLN A 45 2.21 -9.52 5.08
C GLN A 45 1.66 -8.11 5.29
N VAL A 46 1.60 -7.35 4.21
CA VAL A 46 0.86 -6.08 4.17
C VAL A 46 -0.45 -6.31 3.43
N GLY A 47 -1.57 -5.91 4.02
CA GLY A 47 -2.87 -6.02 3.38
C GLY A 47 -3.15 -4.89 2.39
N SER A 48 -3.99 -5.14 1.42
CA SER A 48 -4.47 -4.18 0.43
C SER A 48 -5.82 -3.63 0.87
N ILE A 49 -6.25 -2.56 0.20
CA ILE A 49 -7.61 -2.03 0.36
C ILE A 49 -8.69 -3.07 0.03
N TYR A 50 -8.36 -4.13 -0.71
CA TYR A 50 -9.30 -5.17 -1.12
C TYR A 50 -9.45 -6.26 -0.06
N THR A 51 -8.35 -6.72 0.55
CA THR A 51 -8.40 -7.81 1.55
C THR A 51 -8.83 -7.37 2.92
N ILE A 52 -8.64 -6.09 3.25
CA ILE A 52 -9.15 -5.52 4.51
C ILE A 52 -10.58 -4.99 4.41
N GLN A 53 -11.17 -4.94 3.21
CA GLN A 53 -12.49 -4.36 3.02
C GLN A 53 -13.55 -5.07 3.87
N GLY A 54 -14.28 -4.29 4.68
CA GLY A 54 -15.36 -4.80 5.52
C GLY A 54 -14.91 -5.35 6.88
N PHE A 55 -13.62 -5.34 7.18
CA PHE A 55 -13.12 -5.65 8.53
C PHE A 55 -13.27 -4.45 9.46
N ASP A 56 -13.76 -4.73 10.66
CA ASP A 56 -13.70 -3.79 11.78
C ASP A 56 -12.45 -4.12 12.61
N LEU A 57 -11.54 -3.16 12.72
CA LEU A 57 -10.27 -3.32 13.41
C LEU A 57 -10.17 -2.31 14.55
N ASN A 58 -9.72 -2.76 15.71
CA ASN A 58 -9.39 -1.86 16.83
C ASN A 58 -8.25 -0.89 16.48
N TYR A 59 -7.33 -1.32 15.62
CA TYR A 59 -6.17 -0.54 15.18
C TYR A 59 -5.81 -0.89 13.74
N ALA A 60 -5.41 0.13 12.96
CA ALA A 60 -4.84 -0.05 11.63
C ALA A 60 -3.60 0.84 11.47
N GLY A 61 -2.47 0.24 11.11
CA GLY A 61 -1.34 0.95 10.56
C GLY A 61 -1.47 1.03 9.05
N VAL A 62 -1.41 2.24 8.50
CA VAL A 62 -1.54 2.51 7.06
C VAL A 62 -0.20 3.01 6.52
N ILE A 63 0.33 2.31 5.52
CA ILE A 63 1.50 2.73 4.76
C ILE A 63 1.01 3.55 3.57
N LEU A 64 1.42 4.82 3.54
CA LEU A 64 1.15 5.73 2.44
C LEU A 64 2.13 5.45 1.30
N GLY A 65 1.64 5.44 0.07
CA GLY A 65 2.41 5.01 -1.09
C GLY A 65 3.59 5.93 -1.40
N PRO A 66 4.53 5.46 -2.25
CA PRO A 66 5.78 6.17 -2.54
C PRO A 66 5.68 7.65 -2.92
N PRO A 67 4.61 8.15 -3.59
CA PRO A 67 4.49 9.56 -3.91
C PRO A 67 4.32 10.50 -2.71
N LEU A 68 3.92 9.98 -1.54
CA LEU A 68 3.65 10.78 -0.35
C LEU A 68 4.89 10.83 0.54
N GLU A 69 5.52 12.00 0.62
CA GLU A 69 6.71 12.24 1.42
C GLU A 69 6.40 13.25 2.54
N TYR A 70 7.23 13.26 3.57
CA TYR A 70 7.14 14.25 4.64
C TYR A 70 8.34 15.18 4.59
N ASP A 71 8.08 16.48 4.41
CA ASP A 71 9.08 17.54 4.47
C ASP A 71 9.19 18.06 5.90
N ALA A 72 10.24 17.63 6.60
CA ALA A 72 10.52 18.04 7.97
C ALA A 72 10.86 19.53 8.11
N SER A 73 11.31 20.20 7.03
CA SER A 73 11.66 21.62 7.08
C SER A 73 10.43 22.52 7.10
N THR A 74 9.38 22.11 6.40
CA THR A 74 8.10 22.82 6.36
C THR A 74 7.05 22.21 7.27
N ASN A 75 7.29 21.03 7.82
CA ASN A 75 6.32 20.24 8.61
C ASN A 75 5.04 19.94 7.81
N HIS A 76 5.18 19.56 6.55
CA HIS A 76 4.08 19.23 5.66
C HIS A 76 4.29 17.90 4.94
N MET A 77 3.18 17.26 4.58
CA MET A 77 3.20 16.18 3.60
C MET A 77 3.27 16.79 2.20
N VAL A 78 4.15 16.27 1.37
CA VAL A 78 4.35 16.71 -0.01
C VAL A 78 4.11 15.54 -0.96
N VAL A 79 3.80 15.85 -2.22
CA VAL A 79 3.59 14.86 -3.26
C VAL A 79 4.77 14.91 -4.23
N ASN A 80 5.58 13.85 -4.26
CA ASN A 80 6.57 13.64 -5.29
C ASN A 80 5.91 13.03 -6.54
N THR A 81 5.71 13.87 -7.54
CA THR A 81 5.02 13.48 -8.79
C THR A 81 5.83 12.52 -9.66
N ALA A 82 7.14 12.38 -9.44
CA ALA A 82 7.98 11.43 -10.18
C ALA A 82 7.67 9.97 -9.80
N ASP A 83 7.17 9.73 -8.58
CA ASP A 83 6.87 8.40 -8.08
C ASP A 83 5.42 7.96 -8.27
N VAL A 84 4.57 8.83 -8.81
CA VAL A 84 3.19 8.48 -9.16
C VAL A 84 3.17 7.45 -10.27
N THR A 85 2.58 6.30 -9.98
CA THR A 85 2.45 5.19 -10.94
C THR A 85 1.11 5.21 -11.69
N HIS A 86 0.04 5.73 -11.08
CA HIS A 86 -1.29 5.74 -11.68
C HIS A 86 -1.54 7.04 -12.44
N ARG A 87 -1.39 7.02 -13.77
CA ARG A 87 -1.52 8.22 -14.63
C ARG A 87 -2.93 8.81 -14.72
N GLU A 88 -3.97 8.00 -14.48
CA GLU A 88 -5.36 8.47 -14.51
C GLU A 88 -5.64 9.59 -13.50
N ILE A 89 -4.84 9.75 -12.45
CA ILE A 89 -5.00 10.86 -11.49
C ILE A 89 -4.80 12.24 -12.11
N TYR A 90 -4.09 12.32 -13.25
CA TYR A 90 -3.84 13.56 -13.98
C TYR A 90 -4.83 13.78 -15.13
N LYS A 91 -5.77 12.85 -15.33
CA LYS A 91 -6.75 12.96 -16.40
C LYS A 91 -7.71 14.10 -16.09
N LYS A 92 -7.72 15.09 -16.97
CA LYS A 92 -8.74 16.15 -16.94
C LYS A 92 -9.97 15.64 -17.67
N HIS A 93 -11.13 15.78 -17.04
CA HIS A 93 -12.37 15.71 -17.80
C HIS A 93 -12.41 16.91 -18.77
N PRO A 94 -12.81 16.72 -20.02
CA PRO A 94 -13.26 17.84 -20.83
C PRO A 94 -14.53 18.38 -20.15
N ASP A 95 -14.48 19.65 -19.75
CA ASP A 95 -15.70 20.41 -19.45
C ASP A 95 -16.60 20.47 -20.70
#